data_AF-A0A2V3JMN8-F1
#
_entry.id   AF-A0A2V3JMN8-F1
#
_cell.length_a   1.000
_cell.length_b   1.000
_cell.length_c   1.000
_cell.angle_alpha   90.00
_cell.angle_beta   90.00
_cell.angle_gamma   90.00
#
_symmetry.space_group_name_H-M   'P 1'
#
loop_
_entity.id
_entity.type
_entity.pdbx_description
1 polymer ?
#
loop_
_entity_poly.entity_id
_entity_poly.type
_entity_poly.pdbx_seq_one_letter_code
_entity_poly.pdbx_strand_id
1 'polypeptide(L)'
;MYAAGSGFTPGTNADIYVVPDQDWSDGDPIPSDITGAVETVPVVNGDVGPVLVWHAPLAPGHYDIVIDANQNGVYDASTDGLDSGSPGFVVIDMPSVPVPALTPIGIITLISLLCVAGVGMIRRRFD
;
A
#
# COMPACT_ATOMS: atom_id res chain seq x y z
N MET A 1 -0.50 2.81 1.04
CA MET A 1 -1.23 2.26 2.20
C MET A 1 -1.76 3.43 3.03
N TYR A 2 -3.00 3.37 3.49
CA TYR A 2 -3.57 4.43 4.32
C TYR A 2 -3.82 3.92 5.75
N ALA A 3 -3.54 4.75 6.74
CA ALA A 3 -3.84 4.49 8.16
C ALA A 3 -4.83 5.54 8.68
N ALA A 4 -5.64 5.16 9.67
CA ALA A 4 -6.55 6.03 10.40
C ALA A 4 -6.75 5.44 11.81
N GLY A 5 -7.13 6.27 12.77
CA GLY A 5 -7.36 5.83 14.14
C GLY A 5 -8.27 6.80 14.91
N SER A 6 -8.73 6.38 16.08
CA SER A 6 -9.59 7.18 16.94
C SER A 6 -9.35 6.87 18.41
N GLY A 7 -9.86 7.75 19.29
CA GLY A 7 -9.71 7.60 20.75
C GLY A 7 -8.53 8.37 21.34
N PHE A 8 -7.88 9.23 20.55
CA PHE A 8 -6.74 10.03 20.97
C PHE A 8 -7.17 11.35 21.64
N THR A 9 -6.22 12.06 22.25
CA THR A 9 -6.49 13.38 22.86
C THR A 9 -6.68 14.44 21.78
N PRO A 10 -7.85 15.11 21.68
CA PRO A 10 -8.07 16.14 20.65
C PRO A 10 -7.14 17.34 20.81
N GLY A 11 -6.70 17.91 19.69
CA GLY A 11 -5.86 19.12 19.69
C GLY A 11 -4.36 18.88 19.89
N THR A 12 -3.93 17.62 19.91
CA THR A 12 -2.51 17.22 19.84
C THR A 12 -2.12 16.85 18.40
N ASN A 13 -0.85 16.51 18.19
CA ASN A 13 -0.40 15.77 17.01
C ASN A 13 -0.10 14.32 17.42
N ALA A 14 -0.09 13.43 16.44
CA ALA A 14 0.36 12.05 16.57
C ALA A 14 1.35 11.73 15.45
N ASP A 15 2.30 10.85 15.74
CA ASP A 15 3.26 10.32 14.78
C ASP A 15 2.84 8.91 14.36
N ILE A 16 2.75 8.66 13.06
CA ILE A 16 2.38 7.35 12.51
C ILE A 16 3.61 6.67 11.95
N TYR A 17 3.81 5.42 12.36
CA TYR A 17 4.91 4.57 11.96
C TYR A 17 4.37 3.31 11.27
N VAL A 18 5.07 2.87 10.24
CA VAL A 18 5.01 1.48 9.77
C VAL A 18 6.30 0.81 10.18
N VAL A 19 6.20 -0.30 10.90
CA VAL A 19 7.35 -0.99 11.50
C VAL A 19 7.26 -2.50 11.25
N PRO A 20 8.38 -3.25 11.33
CA PRO A 20 8.32 -4.71 11.28
C PRO A 20 7.43 -5.26 12.39
N ASP A 21 6.69 -6.34 12.08
CA ASP A 21 5.86 -7.05 13.05
C ASP A 21 6.68 -7.51 14.27
N GLN A 22 6.15 -7.25 15.46
CA GLN A 22 6.75 -7.71 16.72
C GLN A 22 5.69 -7.92 17.81
N ASP A 23 6.06 -8.68 18.85
CA ASP A 23 5.23 -8.79 20.06
C ASP A 23 5.34 -7.50 20.88
N TRP A 24 4.26 -6.71 20.93
CA TRP A 24 4.22 -5.43 21.64
C TRP A 24 3.88 -5.57 23.12
N SER A 25 4.68 -4.91 23.95
CA SER A 25 4.42 -4.67 25.38
C SER A 25 4.45 -3.17 25.68
N ASP A 26 3.70 -2.77 26.71
CA ASP A 26 3.70 -1.41 27.23
C ASP A 26 5.14 -0.98 27.62
N GLY A 27 5.59 0.14 27.06
CA GLY A 27 6.94 0.68 27.26
C GLY A 27 7.99 0.22 26.25
N ASP A 28 7.63 -0.57 25.23
CA ASP A 28 8.57 -0.98 24.18
C ASP A 28 8.95 0.22 23.29
N PRO A 29 10.24 0.36 22.91
CA PRO A 29 10.65 1.41 21.99
C PRO A 29 10.05 1.16 20.60
N ILE A 30 9.52 2.21 19.98
CA ILE A 30 9.01 2.12 18.60
C ILE A 30 10.21 1.99 17.65
N PRO A 31 10.28 0.92 16.81
CA PRO A 31 11.35 0.78 15.84
C PRO A 31 11.38 1.91 14.81
N SER A 32 12.48 1.98 14.05
CA SER A 32 12.56 2.94 12.95
C SER A 32 11.51 2.65 11.87
N ASP A 33 10.88 3.71 11.38
CA ASP A 33 9.93 3.63 10.27
C ASP A 33 10.56 3.03 9.01
N ILE A 34 9.87 2.06 8.40
CA ILE A 34 10.35 1.31 7.22
C ILE A 34 10.03 2.00 5.89
N THR A 35 9.14 2.99 5.90
CA THR A 35 8.68 3.72 4.70
C THR A 35 9.62 4.88 4.35
N GLY A 36 10.43 5.30 5.33
CA GLY A 36 11.50 6.29 5.18
C GLY A 36 11.13 7.68 5.69
N ALA A 37 9.89 7.88 6.12
CA ALA A 37 9.44 9.10 6.80
C ALA A 37 8.31 8.76 7.77
N VAL A 38 8.27 9.47 8.89
CA VAL A 38 7.16 9.40 9.86
C VAL A 38 6.12 10.45 9.48
N GLU A 39 4.85 10.07 9.45
CA GLU A 39 3.76 11.02 9.25
C GLU A 39 3.28 11.64 10.57
N THR A 40 3.60 12.91 10.79
CA THR A 40 3.03 13.70 11.89
C THR A 40 1.72 14.36 11.47
N VAL A 41 0.62 14.07 12.15
CA VAL A 41 -0.72 14.58 11.80
C VAL A 41 -1.52 15.09 13.00
N PRO A 42 -2.40 16.08 12.82
CA PRO A 42 -3.21 16.59 13.91
C PRO A 42 -4.33 15.62 14.29
N VAL A 43 -4.59 15.50 15.59
CA VAL A 43 -5.75 14.79 16.14
C VAL A 43 -6.94 15.73 16.20
N VAL A 44 -7.95 15.48 15.37
CA VAL A 44 -9.15 16.32 15.25
C VAL A 44 -10.33 15.59 15.87
N ASN A 45 -10.91 16.15 16.93
CA ASN A 45 -12.01 15.52 17.70
C ASN A 45 -11.70 14.12 18.25
N GLY A 46 -10.42 13.82 18.45
CA GLY A 46 -9.95 12.51 18.93
C GLY A 46 -9.68 11.51 17.82
N ASP A 47 -9.81 11.95 16.56
CA ASP A 47 -9.59 11.14 15.37
C ASP A 47 -8.32 11.56 14.61
N VAL A 48 -7.62 10.56 14.09
CA VAL A 48 -6.65 10.69 13.00
C VAL A 48 -7.34 10.21 11.72
N GLY A 49 -7.55 11.12 10.78
CA GLY A 49 -8.17 10.79 9.49
C GLY A 49 -7.29 9.87 8.63
N PRO A 50 -7.78 9.43 7.44
CA PRO A 50 -6.97 8.62 6.52
C PRO A 50 -5.72 9.37 6.03
N VAL A 51 -4.54 8.82 6.33
CA VAL A 51 -3.22 9.36 5.94
C VAL A 51 -2.48 8.34 5.09
N LEU A 52 -1.87 8.77 3.99
CA LEU A 52 -1.03 7.90 3.16
C LEU A 52 0.31 7.69 3.87
N VAL A 53 0.49 6.53 4.49
CA VAL A 53 1.68 6.20 5.31
C VAL A 53 2.75 5.42 4.56
N TRP A 54 2.39 4.74 3.46
CA TRP A 54 3.39 4.00 2.68
C TRP A 54 3.09 4.04 1.19
N HIS A 55 4.02 4.63 0.42
CA HIS A 55 3.92 4.76 -1.02
C HIS A 55 4.34 3.46 -1.73
N ALA A 56 3.70 3.15 -2.86
CA ALA A 56 4.11 2.02 -3.70
C ALA A 56 5.47 2.31 -4.37
N PRO A 57 6.30 1.28 -4.64
CA PRO A 57 6.06 -0.14 -4.36
C PRO A 57 6.25 -0.49 -2.88
N LEU A 58 5.40 -1.39 -2.37
CA LEU A 58 5.52 -1.90 -1.00
C LEU A 58 6.52 -3.06 -0.98
N ALA A 59 7.37 -3.10 0.04
CA ALA A 59 8.30 -4.22 0.23
C ALA A 59 7.57 -5.40 0.86
N PRO A 60 7.71 -6.64 0.34
CA PRO A 60 7.13 -7.82 0.97
C PRO A 60 7.63 -8.04 2.39
N GLY A 61 6.72 -8.39 3.30
CA GLY A 61 7.03 -8.57 4.73
C GLY A 61 5.80 -8.58 5.62
N HIS A 62 6.05 -8.70 6.92
CA HIS A 62 5.07 -8.62 8.01
C HIS A 62 5.32 -7.33 8.78
N TYR A 63 4.26 -6.59 9.06
CA TYR A 63 4.37 -5.22 9.56
C TYR A 63 3.21 -4.91 10.51
N ASP A 64 3.45 -3.92 11.37
CA ASP A 64 2.46 -3.27 12.22
C ASP A 64 2.41 -1.78 11.91
N ILE A 65 1.30 -1.14 12.30
CA ILE A 65 1.12 0.31 12.29
C ILE A 65 1.00 0.78 13.73
N VAL A 66 1.88 1.69 14.14
CA VAL A 66 1.85 2.34 15.45
C VAL A 66 1.51 3.81 15.28
N ILE A 67 0.53 4.30 16.03
CA ILE A 67 0.20 5.72 16.16
C ILE A 67 0.67 6.16 17.54
N ASP A 68 1.85 6.77 17.60
CA ASP A 68 2.41 7.39 18.81
C ASP A 68 1.68 8.71 19.06
N ALA A 69 0.72 8.67 19.97
CA ALA A 69 -0.21 9.77 20.20
C ALA A 69 0.38 10.86 21.11
N ASN A 70 1.51 10.57 21.78
CA ASN A 70 2.19 11.51 22.67
C ASN A 70 3.60 11.91 22.17
N GLN A 71 4.04 11.36 21.05
CA GLN A 71 5.28 11.65 20.34
C GLN A 71 6.53 11.41 21.19
N ASN A 72 6.55 10.34 21.98
CA ASN A 72 7.66 10.00 22.87
C ASN A 72 8.60 8.91 22.30
N GLY A 73 8.25 8.26 21.18
CA GLY A 73 9.02 7.19 20.55
C GLY A 73 8.94 5.83 21.27
N VAL A 74 7.97 5.65 22.15
CA VAL A 74 7.72 4.45 22.97
C VAL A 74 6.25 4.09 22.85
N TYR A 75 5.95 2.80 22.71
CA TYR A 75 4.57 2.34 22.67
C TYR A 75 3.96 2.32 24.08
N ASP A 76 2.99 3.21 24.32
CA ASP A 76 2.20 3.28 25.54
C ASP A 76 0.80 2.67 25.29
N ALA A 77 0.54 1.48 25.84
CA ALA A 77 -0.67 0.70 25.53
C ALA A 77 -2.00 1.38 25.90
N SER A 78 -1.98 2.37 26.79
CA SER A 78 -3.15 3.16 27.17
C SER A 78 -3.35 4.44 26.35
N THR A 79 -2.35 4.84 25.56
CA THR A 79 -2.29 6.15 24.92
C THR A 79 -2.20 6.04 23.40
N ASP A 80 -1.45 5.05 22.91
CA ASP A 80 -1.09 4.91 21.51
C ASP A 80 -2.02 3.95 20.77
N GLY A 81 -2.05 4.10 19.44
CA GLY A 81 -2.73 3.19 18.55
C GLY A 81 -1.78 2.08 18.11
N LEU A 82 -2.25 0.84 18.13
CA LEU A 82 -1.63 -0.29 17.47
C LEU A 82 -2.69 -0.95 16.60
N ASP A 83 -2.35 -1.31 15.36
CA ASP A 83 -3.26 -2.08 14.53
C ASP A 83 -3.52 -3.47 15.12
N SER A 84 -4.68 -4.04 14.82
CA SER A 84 -5.11 -5.29 15.46
C SER A 84 -4.51 -6.51 14.76
N GLY A 85 -3.85 -7.39 15.50
CA GLY A 85 -3.33 -8.66 15.00
C GLY A 85 -1.86 -8.84 15.35
N SER A 86 -1.30 -10.00 14.99
CA SER A 86 0.13 -10.19 14.84
C SER A 86 0.34 -11.23 13.72
N PRO A 87 0.82 -10.81 12.54
CA PRO A 87 1.12 -9.41 12.19
C PRO A 87 -0.13 -8.55 12.04
N GLY A 88 0.02 -7.23 12.20
CA GLY A 88 -1.01 -6.26 11.85
C GLY A 88 -1.41 -6.35 10.37
N PHE A 89 -0.43 -6.44 9.47
CA PHE A 89 -0.65 -6.75 8.06
C PHE A 89 0.53 -7.44 7.36
N VAL A 90 0.23 -8.00 6.17
CA VAL A 90 1.21 -8.72 5.34
C VAL A 90 1.26 -8.09 3.95
N VAL A 91 2.46 -7.72 3.51
CA VAL A 91 2.74 -7.39 2.11
C VAL A 91 3.27 -8.66 1.45
N ILE A 92 2.50 -9.22 0.52
CA ILE A 92 2.91 -10.39 -0.26
C ILE A 92 3.55 -9.95 -1.57
N ASP A 93 4.61 -10.64 -1.97
CA ASP A 93 5.15 -10.50 -3.32
C ASP A 93 4.15 -11.08 -4.31
N MET A 94 3.62 -10.24 -5.19
CA MET A 94 2.78 -10.70 -6.28
C MET A 94 3.70 -11.09 -7.44
N PRO A 95 3.72 -12.38 -7.86
CA PRO A 95 4.53 -12.76 -9.00
C PRO A 95 4.09 -11.92 -10.20
N SER A 96 5.06 -11.20 -10.80
CA SER A 96 4.80 -10.49 -12.04
C SER A 96 4.36 -11.50 -13.09
N VAL A 97 3.07 -11.50 -13.44
CA VAL A 97 2.60 -12.28 -14.58
C VAL A 97 3.27 -11.68 -15.82
N PRO A 98 4.07 -12.46 -16.58
CA PRO A 98 4.64 -11.94 -17.81
C PRO A 98 3.48 -11.59 -18.74
N VAL A 99 3.23 -10.29 -18.92
CA VAL A 99 2.34 -9.82 -19.97
C VAL A 99 2.99 -10.24 -21.28
N PRO A 100 2.33 -11.05 -22.14
CA PRO A 100 2.90 -11.40 -23.42
C PRO A 100 3.14 -10.10 -24.19
N ALA A 101 4.41 -9.71 -24.33
CA ALA A 101 4.75 -8.64 -25.25
C ALA A 101 4.27 -9.06 -26.64
N LEU A 102 3.63 -8.15 -27.37
CA LEU A 102 3.41 -8.35 -28.80
C LEU A 102 4.77 -8.51 -29.46
N THR A 103 5.17 -9.76 -29.68
CA THR A 103 6.38 -10.05 -30.41
C THR A 103 6.23 -9.49 -31.83
N PRO A 104 7.32 -9.11 -32.52
CA PRO A 104 7.24 -8.69 -33.91
C PRO A 104 6.48 -9.67 -34.79
N ILE A 105 6.55 -10.98 -34.49
CA ILE A 105 5.79 -12.03 -35.16
C ILE A 105 4.29 -11.88 -34.91
N GLY A 106 3.85 -11.62 -33.67
CA GLY A 106 2.45 -11.36 -33.34
C GLY A 106 1.87 -10.12 -34.04
N ILE A 107 2.70 -9.11 -34.27
CA ILE A 107 2.30 -7.91 -35.04
C ILE A 107 2.16 -8.25 -36.53
N ILE A 108 3.12 -8.98 -37.09
CA ILE A 108 3.09 -9.39 -38.52
C ILE A 108 1.89 -10.28 -38.81
N THR A 109 1.55 -11.23 -37.93
CA THR A 109 0.38 -12.11 -38.11
C THR A 109 -0.93 -11.32 -38.02
N LEU A 110 -1.04 -10.36 -37.10
CA LEU A 110 -2.22 -9.50 -36.97
C LEU A 110 -2.41 -8.61 -38.21
N ILE A 111 -1.35 -7.96 -38.69
CA ILE A 111 -1.40 -7.14 -39.92
C ILE A 111 -1.79 -8.01 -41.12
N SER A 112 -1.18 -9.19 -41.27
CA SER A 112 -1.46 -10.12 -42.37
C SER A 112 -2.92 -10.59 -42.36
N LEU A 113 -3.46 -10.92 -41.18
CA LEU A 113 -4.86 -11.32 -41.00
C LEU A 113 -5.82 -10.19 -41.40
N LEU A 114 -5.52 -8.95 -40.98
CA LEU A 114 -6.33 -7.78 -41.32
C LEU A 114 -6.31 -7.47 -42.83
N CYS A 115 -5.17 -7.64 -43.50
CA CYS A 115 -5.08 -7.48 -44.96
C CYS A 115 -5.94 -8.53 -45.70
N VAL A 116 -5.87 -9.80 -45.31
CA VAL A 116 -6.66 -10.86 -45.95
C VAL A 116 -8.16 -10.68 -45.71
N ALA A 117 -8.56 -10.37 -44.47
CA ALA A 117 -9.96 -10.10 -44.14
C ALA A 117 -10.51 -8.87 -44.88
N GLY A 118 -9.72 -7.80 -44.97
CA GLY A 118 -10.07 -6.59 -45.74
C GLY A 118 -10.29 -6.87 -47.23
N VAL A 119 -9.38 -7.60 -47.87
CA VAL A 119 -9.51 -7.98 -49.29
C VAL A 119 -10.70 -8.92 -49.51
N GLY A 120 -10.94 -9.87 -48.60
CA GLY A 120 -12.08 -10.78 -48.66
C GLY A 120 -13.43 -10.08 -48.53
N MET A 121 -13.53 -9.09 -47.63
CA MET A 121 -14.73 -8.28 -47.45
C MET A 121 -14.99 -7.32 -48.63
N ILE A 122 -13.94 -6.77 -49.23
CA ILE A 122 -14.05 -5.93 -50.44
C ILE A 122 -14.55 -6.76 -51.62
N ARG A 123 -13.95 -7.94 -51.88
CA ARG A 123 -14.35 -8.79 -53.02
C ARG A 123 -15.81 -9.25 -52.93
N ARG A 124 -16.26 -9.69 -51.75
CA ARG A 124 -17.67 -10.09 -51.51
C ARG A 124 -18.70 -8.98 -51.68
N ARG A 125 -18.28 -7.71 -51.76
CA ARG A 125 -19.18 -6.56 -51.96
C ARG A 125 -19.37 -6.21 -53.44
N PHE A 126 -18.56 -6.79 -54.32
CA PHE A 126 -18.57 -6.54 -55.77
C PHE A 126 -18.94 -7.76 -56.63
N ASP A 127 -19.25 -8.90 -56.00
CA ASP A 127 -19.93 -10.06 -56.59
C ASP A 127 -21.43 -10.04 -56.18
#